data_AF-A0A1C7MCF6-F1
#
_entry.id   AF-A0A1C7MCF6-F1
#
_cell.length_a   1.000
_cell.length_b   1.000
_cell.length_c   1.000
_cell.angle_alpha   90.00
_cell.angle_beta   90.00
_cell.angle_gamma   90.00
#
_symmetry.space_group_name_H-M   'P 1'
#
loop_
_entity.id
_entity.type
_entity.pdbx_description
1 polymer ?
#
loop_
_entity_poly.entity_id
_entity_poly.type
_entity_poly.pdbx_seq_one_letter_code
_entity_poly.pdbx_strand_id
1 'polypeptide(L)'
;MPTSHPSATKTSISQYKYGRTTTMETIPGFNVFALAFLLSSGPRDQAAAWTELSADQRTTLKSQYSSAGISVIVSAFGSTEHPTTEGLDPAATASTMAQFVLNNNLDGIDVDYEDEPA
;
A
#
# COMPACT_ATOMS: atom_id res chain seq x y z
N MET A 1 26.71 16.98 6.77
CA MET A 1 26.23 16.94 8.18
C MET A 1 26.65 18.25 8.84
N PRO A 2 25.73 19.07 9.37
CA PRO A 2 24.99 18.75 10.60
C PRO A 2 23.45 18.76 10.38
N THR A 3 22.76 17.67 10.68
CA THR A 3 21.96 17.41 11.92
C THR A 3 20.74 18.30 12.11
N SER A 4 19.57 17.79 11.72
CA SER A 4 18.43 17.52 12.62
C SER A 4 17.28 17.01 11.77
N HIS A 5 16.79 15.81 12.06
CA HIS A 5 15.49 15.36 11.56
C HIS A 5 14.54 15.30 12.75
N PRO A 6 13.90 16.42 13.15
CA PRO A 6 12.95 16.38 14.24
C PRO A 6 11.52 16.24 13.72
N SER A 7 10.83 15.26 14.33
CA SER A 7 9.39 15.22 14.62
C SER A 7 8.41 14.81 13.50
N ALA A 8 8.25 13.49 13.38
CA ALA A 8 7.03 12.68 13.42
C ALA A 8 5.68 13.17 12.83
N THR A 9 5.01 12.19 12.21
CA THR A 9 3.55 11.91 12.14
C THR A 9 2.81 12.35 10.87
N LYS A 10 2.79 11.48 9.84
CA LYS A 10 1.65 11.31 8.94
C LYS A 10 1.70 9.94 8.23
N THR A 11 0.59 9.21 8.29
CA THR A 11 0.56 7.74 8.32
C THR A 11 0.38 7.04 6.97
N SER A 12 -0.15 7.67 5.93
CA SER A 12 -0.28 7.06 4.59
C SER A 12 -0.76 8.07 3.54
N ILE A 13 -0.48 7.81 2.26
CA ILE A 13 -1.10 8.53 1.12
C ILE A 13 -1.63 7.48 0.14
N SER A 14 -2.94 7.52 -0.11
CA SER A 14 -3.59 6.87 -1.25
C SER A 14 -3.67 7.87 -2.42
N GLN A 15 -2.90 7.64 -3.49
CA GLN A 15 -2.79 8.60 -4.61
C GLN A 15 -3.73 8.26 -5.76
N TYR A 16 -5.03 8.51 -5.58
CA TYR A 16 -6.03 8.35 -6.64
C TYR A 16 -5.88 9.30 -7.85
N LYS A 17 -4.98 10.29 -7.85
CA LYS A 17 -5.13 11.46 -8.74
C LYS A 17 -4.01 11.83 -9.72
N TYR A 18 -2.84 11.20 -9.70
CA TYR A 18 -1.77 11.57 -10.64
C TYR A 18 -1.05 10.35 -11.17
N GLY A 19 -1.20 10.10 -12.46
CA GLY A 19 -0.62 8.97 -13.16
C GLY A 19 0.89 8.84 -12.96
N ARG A 20 1.33 7.58 -12.91
CA ARG A 20 2.68 7.06 -13.12
C ARG A 20 3.82 7.97 -12.61
N THR A 21 4.35 7.59 -11.45
CA THR A 21 5.65 8.01 -10.88
C THR A 21 5.68 9.40 -10.28
N THR A 22 5.12 9.52 -9.09
CA THR A 22 5.46 10.58 -8.13
C THR A 22 6.91 10.36 -7.71
N THR A 23 7.82 11.22 -8.17
CA THR A 23 9.24 11.16 -7.78
C THR A 23 9.36 11.43 -6.27
N MET A 24 10.29 10.74 -5.61
CA MET A 24 10.52 10.76 -4.15
C MET A 24 10.72 12.17 -3.54
N GLU A 25 10.92 13.19 -4.37
CA GLU A 25 11.07 14.59 -3.96
C GLU A 25 9.76 15.31 -3.60
N THR A 26 8.59 14.76 -3.93
CA THR A 26 7.32 15.51 -3.89
C THR A 26 6.48 15.33 -2.62
N ILE A 27 6.96 14.61 -1.60
CA ILE A 27 6.17 14.44 -0.36
C ILE A 27 7.02 14.49 0.93
N PRO A 28 7.56 15.67 1.29
CA PRO A 28 8.27 15.85 2.55
C PRO A 28 7.42 15.41 3.75
N GLY A 29 8.00 14.58 4.62
CA GLY A 29 7.41 14.21 5.92
C GLY A 29 6.60 12.90 5.96
N PHE A 30 6.47 12.17 4.86
CA PHE A 30 5.81 10.86 4.83
C PHE A 30 6.84 9.73 4.73
N ASN A 31 6.63 8.65 5.49
CA ASN A 31 7.50 7.47 5.53
C ASN A 31 6.77 6.17 5.14
N VAL A 32 5.52 6.27 4.69
CA VAL A 32 4.72 5.14 4.19
C VAL A 32 4.00 5.56 2.90
N PHE A 33 4.16 4.75 1.86
CA PHE A 33 3.46 4.84 0.60
C PHE A 33 2.52 3.64 0.47
N ALA A 34 1.20 3.88 0.47
CA ALA A 34 0.19 2.82 0.45
C ALA A 34 -0.43 2.71 -0.95
N LEU A 35 -0.29 1.54 -1.57
CA LEU A 35 -0.87 1.23 -2.87
C LEU A 35 -2.36 0.94 -2.72
N ALA A 36 -3.19 1.79 -3.29
CA ALA A 36 -4.61 1.55 -3.51
C ALA A 36 -4.83 0.53 -4.65
N PHE A 37 -5.64 -0.53 -4.58
CA PHE A 37 -6.22 -1.21 -3.42
C PHE A 37 -6.08 -2.72 -3.62
N LEU A 38 -6.16 -3.49 -2.54
CA LEU A 38 -6.30 -4.94 -2.57
C LEU A 38 -7.70 -5.33 -2.11
N LEU A 39 -8.51 -5.83 -3.04
CA LEU A 39 -9.83 -6.40 -2.74
C LEU A 39 -9.73 -7.92 -2.61
N SER A 40 -10.73 -8.58 -2.03
CA SER A 40 -10.82 -10.04 -1.94
C SER A 40 -10.79 -10.71 -3.32
N SER A 41 -11.27 -9.99 -4.34
CA SER A 41 -11.22 -10.39 -5.75
C SER A 41 -9.88 -10.07 -6.46
N GLY A 42 -8.88 -9.58 -5.73
CA GLY A 42 -7.54 -9.26 -6.23
C GLY A 42 -7.22 -7.76 -6.29
N PRO A 43 -6.03 -7.40 -6.79
CA PRO A 43 -5.56 -6.03 -6.79
C PRO A 43 -6.36 -5.13 -7.75
N ARG A 44 -6.45 -3.84 -7.42
CA ARG A 44 -7.02 -2.76 -8.23
C ARG A 44 -6.07 -1.57 -8.27
N ASP A 45 -6.32 -0.65 -9.19
CA ASP A 45 -5.63 0.63 -9.31
C ASP A 45 -4.09 0.51 -9.25
N GLN A 46 -3.46 1.12 -8.24
CA GLN A 46 -2.02 1.13 -8.04
C GLN A 46 -1.47 -0.23 -7.63
N ALA A 47 -2.21 -1.02 -6.83
CA ALA A 47 -1.82 -2.38 -6.50
C ALA A 47 -1.79 -3.26 -7.76
N ALA A 48 -2.75 -3.06 -8.68
CA ALA A 48 -2.77 -3.76 -9.96
C ALA A 48 -1.56 -3.35 -10.83
N ALA A 49 -1.30 -2.04 -10.97
CA ALA A 49 -0.14 -1.53 -11.69
C ALA A 49 1.19 -2.03 -11.09
N TRP A 50 1.27 -2.20 -9.76
CA TRP A 50 2.44 -2.78 -9.11
C TRP A 50 2.67 -4.25 -9.48
N THR A 51 1.60 -5.01 -9.70
CA THR A 51 1.71 -6.42 -10.14
C THR A 51 2.23 -6.56 -11.58
N GLU A 52 2.01 -5.56 -12.44
CA GLU A 52 2.50 -5.53 -13.83
C GLU A 52 4.02 -5.31 -13.95
N LEU A 53 4.66 -4.81 -12.88
CA LEU A 53 6.11 -4.67 -12.83
C LEU A 53 6.80 -6.04 -12.75
N SER A 54 7.98 -6.16 -13.36
CA SER A 54 8.84 -7.32 -13.13
C SER A 54 9.35 -7.36 -11.68
N ALA A 55 9.79 -8.54 -11.23
CA ALA A 55 10.40 -8.69 -9.91
C ALA A 55 11.62 -7.77 -9.71
N ASP A 56 12.45 -7.59 -10.74
CA ASP A 56 13.62 -6.69 -10.70
C ASP A 56 13.20 -5.22 -10.62
N GLN A 57 12.15 -4.83 -11.35
CA GLN A 57 11.60 -3.47 -11.27
C GLN A 57 11.04 -3.17 -9.88
N ARG A 58 10.28 -4.11 -9.29
CA ARG A 58 9.78 -3.99 -7.90
C ARG A 58 10.94 -3.89 -6.91
N THR A 59 11.96 -4.74 -7.04
CA THR A 59 13.15 -4.72 -6.18
C THR A 59 13.90 -3.40 -6.27
N THR A 60 14.10 -2.88 -7.49
CA THR A 60 14.76 -1.59 -7.72
C THR A 60 14.00 -0.44 -7.08
N LEU A 61 12.67 -0.37 -7.29
CA LEU A 61 11.82 0.65 -6.69
C LEU A 61 11.78 0.53 -5.16
N LYS A 62 11.66 -0.68 -4.61
CA LYS A 62 11.69 -0.92 -3.15
C LYS A 62 13.00 -0.45 -2.52
N SER A 63 14.13 -0.68 -3.18
CA SER A 63 15.44 -0.19 -2.71
C SER A 63 15.51 1.33 -2.70
N GLN A 64 14.96 1.98 -3.71
CA GLN A 64 14.87 3.44 -3.81
C GLN A 64 14.01 4.04 -2.68
N TYR A 65 12.80 3.53 -2.47
CA TYR A 65 11.93 3.97 -1.36
C TYR A 65 12.58 3.70 0.01
N SER A 66 13.16 2.52 0.21
CA SER A 66 13.86 2.16 1.46
C SER A 66 15.04 3.09 1.75
N SER A 67 15.82 3.45 0.72
CA SER A 67 16.93 4.41 0.85
C SER A 67 16.47 5.82 1.22
N ALA A 68 15.22 6.16 0.90
CA ALA A 68 14.57 7.40 1.31
C ALA A 68 13.86 7.29 2.68
N GLY A 69 13.92 6.13 3.36
CA GLY A 69 13.23 5.90 4.64
C GLY A 69 11.72 5.70 4.50
N ILE A 70 11.25 5.25 3.33
CA ILE A 70 9.83 5.05 3.01
C ILE A 70 9.52 3.56 2.85
N SER A 71 8.49 3.09 3.57
CA SER A 71 7.89 1.77 3.36
C SER A 71 6.84 1.81 2.25
N VAL A 72 6.79 0.77 1.42
CA VAL A 72 5.78 0.58 0.39
C VAL A 72 4.84 -0.55 0.82
N ILE A 73 3.60 -0.21 1.13
CA ILE A 73 2.55 -1.14 1.59
C ILE A 73 1.39 -1.16 0.59
N VAL A 74 0.41 -2.04 0.78
CA VAL A 74 -0.87 -2.02 0.06
C VAL A 74 -2.02 -1.66 1.00
N SER A 75 -3.04 -0.97 0.53
CA SER A 75 -4.27 -0.73 1.30
C SER A 75 -5.34 -1.75 0.89
N ALA A 76 -5.92 -2.47 1.84
CA ALA A 76 -6.99 -3.43 1.61
C ALA A 76 -8.37 -2.75 1.65
N PHE A 77 -9.31 -3.26 0.87
CA PHE A 77 -10.71 -2.82 0.85
C PHE A 77 -10.92 -1.39 0.31
N GLY A 78 -11.20 -0.42 1.19
CA GLY A 78 -11.75 0.88 0.87
C GLY A 78 -13.27 0.85 0.66
N SER A 79 -13.83 1.99 0.28
CA SER A 79 -15.27 2.24 0.19
C SER A 79 -16.11 1.32 -0.72
N THR A 80 -15.52 0.34 -1.41
CA THR A 80 -16.20 -0.50 -2.41
C THR A 80 -16.30 -1.98 -2.05
N GLU A 81 -15.70 -2.43 -0.95
CA GLU A 81 -15.78 -3.82 -0.49
C GLU A 81 -16.13 -3.84 0.99
N HIS A 82 -17.17 -4.60 1.35
CA HIS A 82 -17.72 -4.66 2.70
C HIS A 82 -17.54 -6.08 3.26
N PRO A 83 -16.31 -6.45 3.69
CA PRO A 83 -15.96 -7.85 3.94
C PRO A 83 -16.77 -8.56 5.03
N THR A 84 -17.25 -7.85 6.06
CA THR A 84 -18.13 -8.43 7.09
C THR A 84 -19.56 -8.57 6.59
N THR A 85 -20.10 -7.53 5.96
CA THR A 85 -21.47 -7.54 5.40
C THR A 85 -21.61 -8.59 4.29
N GLU A 86 -20.56 -8.79 3.49
CA GLU A 86 -20.48 -9.82 2.44
C GLU A 86 -20.20 -11.22 3.01
N GLY A 87 -19.89 -11.34 4.31
CA GLY A 87 -19.68 -12.63 4.97
C GLY A 87 -18.38 -13.33 4.57
N LEU A 88 -17.32 -12.58 4.22
CA LEU A 88 -16.02 -13.16 3.91
C LEU A 88 -15.40 -13.82 5.15
N ASP A 89 -14.79 -15.00 4.97
CA ASP A 89 -14.08 -15.65 6.07
C ASP A 89 -12.83 -14.83 6.44
N PRO A 90 -12.69 -14.37 7.70
CA PRO A 90 -11.63 -13.43 8.08
C PRO A 90 -10.24 -14.07 8.01
N ALA A 91 -10.11 -15.36 8.32
CA ALA A 91 -8.82 -16.04 8.31
C ALA A 91 -8.32 -16.32 6.88
N ALA A 92 -9.22 -16.76 5.99
CA ALA A 92 -8.94 -16.95 4.57
C ALA A 92 -8.64 -15.62 3.88
N THR A 93 -9.38 -14.57 4.21
CA THR A 93 -9.14 -13.21 3.70
C THR A 93 -7.77 -12.71 4.13
N ALA A 94 -7.45 -12.76 5.43
CA ALA A 94 -6.15 -12.36 5.95
C ALA A 94 -4.99 -13.16 5.33
N SER A 95 -5.18 -14.48 5.13
CA SER A 95 -4.17 -15.34 4.49
C SER A 95 -3.92 -14.95 3.03
N THR A 96 -5.00 -14.67 2.28
CA THR A 96 -4.91 -14.20 0.89
C THR A 96 -4.18 -12.87 0.80
N MET A 97 -4.50 -11.92 1.69
CA MET A 97 -3.87 -10.60 1.69
C MET A 97 -2.39 -10.68 2.10
N ALA A 98 -2.05 -11.48 3.10
CA ALA A 98 -0.67 -11.70 3.51
C ALA A 98 0.15 -12.32 2.37
N GLN A 99 -0.41 -13.29 1.65
CA GLN A 99 0.25 -13.90 0.50
C GLN A 99 0.48 -12.88 -0.63
N PHE A 100 -0.45 -11.94 -0.85
CA PHE A 100 -0.25 -10.85 -1.81
C PHE A 100 0.94 -9.96 -1.43
N VAL A 101 1.06 -9.56 -0.16
CA VAL A 101 2.19 -8.76 0.35
C VAL A 101 3.52 -9.45 0.09
N LEU A 102 3.62 -10.73 0.44
CA LEU A 102 4.85 -11.53 0.25
C LEU A 102 5.20 -11.70 -1.22
N ASN A 103 4.22 -12.05 -2.06
CA ASN A 103 4.45 -12.31 -3.49
C ASN A 103 4.84 -11.05 -4.28
N ASN A 104 4.44 -9.87 -3.80
CA ASN A 104 4.66 -8.60 -4.49
C ASN A 104 5.76 -7.73 -3.86
N ASN A 105 6.57 -8.29 -2.95
CA ASN A 105 7.69 -7.60 -2.32
C ASN A 105 7.27 -6.27 -1.65
N LEU A 106 6.18 -6.31 -0.89
CA LEU A 106 5.65 -5.17 -0.14
C LEU A 106 6.06 -5.26 1.34
N ASP A 107 6.11 -4.12 2.02
CA ASP A 107 6.53 -4.03 3.44
C ASP A 107 5.40 -4.33 4.42
N GLY A 108 4.15 -4.40 3.95
CA GLY A 108 3.00 -4.59 4.81
C GLY A 108 1.69 -4.26 4.11
N ILE A 109 0.66 -4.11 4.94
CA ILE A 109 -0.71 -3.83 4.53
C ILE A 109 -1.37 -2.85 5.50
N ASP A 110 -2.12 -1.91 4.95
CA ASP A 110 -3.09 -1.05 5.64
C ASP A 110 -4.49 -1.65 5.47
N VAL A 111 -5.32 -1.60 6.51
CA VAL A 111 -6.68 -2.15 6.47
C VAL A 111 -7.64 -0.97 6.45
N ASP A 112 -8.02 -0.55 5.24
CA ASP A 112 -8.93 0.58 5.00
C ASP A 112 -10.38 0.09 5.07
N TYR A 113 -10.80 -0.17 6.31
CA TYR A 113 -12.05 -0.84 6.62
C TYR A 113 -13.21 0.17 6.68
N GLU A 114 -14.08 0.14 5.68
CA GLU A 114 -15.24 1.05 5.57
C GLU A 114 -16.58 0.29 5.59
N ASP A 115 -16.61 -0.89 6.19
CA ASP A 115 -17.82 -1.71 6.39
C ASP A 115 -18.51 -1.31 7.70
N GLU A 116 -19.34 -0.28 7.59
CA GLU A 116 -20.11 0.26 8.70
C GLU A 116 -21.52 -0.36 8.74
N PRO A 117 -22.07 -0.66 9.94
CA PRO A 117 -23.49 -0.98 10.09
C PRO A 117 -24.37 0.17 9.56
N ALA A 118 -25.53 -0.17 9.00
CA ALA A 118 -26.55 0.79 8.59
C ALA A 118 -27.14 1.58 9.78
#